data_AF-A0A829Q862-F1
#
_entry.id   AF-A0A829Q862-F1
#
_cell.length_a   1.000
_cell.length_b   1.000
_cell.length_c   1.000
_cell.angle_alpha   90.00
_cell.angle_beta   90.00
_cell.angle_gamma   90.00
#
_symmetry.space_group_name_H-M   'P 1'
#
loop_
_entity.id
_entity.type
_entity.pdbx_description
1 polymer ?
#
loop_
_entity_poly.entity_id
_entity_poly.type
_entity_poly.pdbx_seq_one_letter_code
_entity_poly.pdbx_strand_id
1 'polypeptide(L)' 'MLRTVLRHFTIETTTAPDEKWHSRGVASCPKNNGRVTVRRR' A
#
# COMPACT_ATOMS: atom_id res chain seq x y z
N MET A 1 -5.87 9.63 9.13
CA MET A 1 -6.65 9.16 7.96
C MET A 1 -6.98 7.66 7.99
N LEU A 2 -6.10 6.79 8.50
CA LEU A 2 -6.32 5.33 8.49
C LEU A 2 -7.70 4.89 9.02
N ARG A 3 -8.13 5.45 10.16
CA ARG A 3 -9.46 5.17 10.75
C ARG A 3 -10.61 5.37 9.76
N THR A 4 -10.55 6.44 8.96
CA THR A 4 -11.59 6.78 7.98
C THR A 4 -11.60 5.77 6.84
N VAL A 5 -10.42 5.43 6.32
CA VAL A 5 -10.30 4.46 5.21
C VAL A 5 -10.77 3.08 5.65
N LEU A 6 -10.26 2.58 6.78
CA LEU A 6 -10.60 1.24 7.29
C LEU A 6 -12.05 1.11 7.80
N ARG A 7 -12.76 2.23 7.99
CA ARG A 7 -14.20 2.21 8.28
C ARG A 7 -15.02 1.80 7.04
N HIS A 8 -14.57 2.17 5.84
CA HIS A 8 -15.34 2.01 4.60
C HIS A 8 -14.75 0.97 3.65
N PHE A 9 -13.49 0.60 3.82
CA PHE A 9 -12.77 -0.29 2.92
C PHE A 9 -12.02 -1.39 3.67
N THR A 10 -11.97 -2.57 3.06
CA THR A 10 -11.13 -3.70 3.48
C THR A 10 -9.97 -3.83 2.50
N ILE A 11 -8.76 -3.97 3.03
CA ILE A 11 -7.55 -4.22 2.23
C ILE A 11 -7.47 -5.71 1.90
N GLU A 12 -7.22 -6.04 0.64
CA GLU A 12 -7.04 -7.42 0.21
C GLU A 12 -5.56 -7.82 0.26
N THR A 13 -5.29 -9.07 0.66
CA THR A 13 -3.95 -9.64 0.59
C THR A 13 -3.63 -10.07 -0.84
N THR A 14 -2.35 -10.06 -1.18
CA THR A 14 -1.87 -10.52 -2.49
C THR A 14 -0.80 -11.59 -2.30
N THR A 15 -0.67 -12.47 -3.28
CA THR A 15 0.43 -13.44 -3.39
C THR A 15 1.52 -12.97 -4.34
N ALA A 16 1.42 -11.74 -4.86
CA ALA A 16 2.46 -11.14 -5.69
C ALA A 16 3.76 -10.98 -4.88
N PRO A 17 4.94 -11.09 -5.52
CA PRO A 17 6.21 -10.84 -4.86
C PRO A 17 6.30 -9.43 -4.28
N ASP A 18 7.06 -9.30 -3.18
CA ASP A 18 7.27 -8.02 -2.51
C ASP A 18 7.92 -6.96 -3.41
N GLU A 19 7.46 -5.73 -3.24
CA GLU A 19 8.00 -4.58 -3.96
C GLU A 19 9.36 -4.16 -3.39
N LYS A 20 10.32 -3.90 -4.27
CA LYS A 20 11.62 -3.38 -3.85
C LYS A 20 11.46 -1.96 -3.30
N TRP A 21 12.17 -1.67 -2.21
CA TRP A 21 12.31 -0.31 -1.71
C TRP A 21 13.34 0.47 -2.52
N HIS A 22 13.10 1.77 -2.69
CA HIS A 22 14.10 2.71 -3.23
C HIS A 22 14.16 3.95 -2.34
N SER A 23 15.36 4.47 -2.13
CA SER A 23 15.57 5.74 -1.44
C SER A 23 16.53 6.61 -2.25
N ARG A 24 16.29 7.92 -2.24
CA ARG A 24 17.16 8.94 -2.84
C ARG A 24 17.79 9.85 -1.78
N GLY A 25 17.81 9.41 -0.53
CA GLY A 25 18.39 10.15 0.61
C GLY A 25 17.41 11.03 1.39
N VAL A 26 16.14 11.09 0.98
CA VAL A 26 15.09 11.89 1.66
C VAL A 26 14.03 11.01 2.30
N ALA A 27 13.51 10.06 1.52
CA ALA A 27 12.52 9.09 1.99
C ALA A 27 12.74 7.75 1.29
N SER A 28 12.38 6.67 1.99
CA SER A 28 12.25 5.34 1.40
C SER A 28 10.85 5.21 0.83
N CYS A 29 10.77 4.98 -0.47
CA CYS A 29 9.52 4.81 -1.19
C CYS A 29 9.48 3.43 -1.84
N PRO A 30 8.28 2.86 -2.06
CA PRO A 30 8.11 1.66 -2.87
C PRO A 30 8.44 1.96 -4.35
N LYS A 31 9.20 1.07 -5.02
CA LYS A 31 9.74 1.29 -6.39
C LYS A 31 8.68 1.44 -7.50
N ASN A 32 7.51 0.87 -7.28
CA ASN A 32 6.34 0.76 -8.14
C ASN A 32 5.10 1.45 -7.50
N ASN A 33 5.30 2.47 -6.67
CA ASN A 33 4.27 3.35 -6.09
C ASN A 33 3.37 2.74 -5.01
N GLY A 34 3.64 1.53 -4.50
CA GLY A 34 2.93 0.99 -3.32
C GLY A 34 1.43 0.83 -3.54
N ARG A 35 1.03 0.19 -4.65
CA ARG A 35 -0.37 -0.01 -5.03
C ARG A 35 -1.05 -1.06 -4.14
N VAL A 36 -2.30 -0.81 -3.75
CA VAL A 36 -3.11 -1.70 -2.90
C VAL A 36 -4.50 -1.87 -3.50
N THR A 37 -5.04 -3.10 -3.46
CA THR A 37 -6.44 -3.38 -3.79
C THR A 37 -7.31 -3.26 -2.54
N VAL A 38 -8.42 -2.55 -2.68
CA VAL A 38 -9.40 -2.39 -1.60
C VAL A 38 -10.79 -2.76 -2.09
N ARG A 39 -11.58 -3.36 -1.21
CA ARG A 39 -13.00 -3.63 -1.43
C ARG A 39 -13.85 -2.78 -0.51
N ARG A 40 -14.98 -2.29 -1.00
CA ARG A 40 -15.96 -1.59 -0.15
C ARG A 40 -16.53 -2.58 0.88
N ARG A 41 -16.61 -2.14 2.13
CA ARG A 41 -17.26 -2.88 3.21
C ARG A 41 -18.78 -2.69 3.16
#